data_AF-A0A925JAH2-F1
#
_entry.id   AF-A0A925JAH2-F1
#
_cell.length_a   1.000
_cell.length_b   1.000
_cell.length_c   1.000
_cell.angle_alpha   90.00
_cell.angle_beta   90.00
_cell.angle_gamma   90.00
#
_symmetry.space_group_name_H-M   'P 1'
#
loop_
_entity.id
_entity.type
_entity.pdbx_description
1 polymer ?
#
loop_
_entity_poly.entity_id
_entity_poly.type
_entity_poly.pdbx_seq_one_letter_code
_entity_poly.pdbx_strand_id
1 'polypeptide(L)'
;MRKTSYESKPINLLLIGALIMVVLGLATNSEAPTLYIRDTYYVFSGRSFGLATALFLVIFWFINRLVAHRFYSVYYSWIHVILMLISVAIMFAGGYSSNLASIPMLSALLIFLGSLMALAINIVRGPKNKPA
;
A
#
# COMPACT_ATOMS: atom_id res chain seq x y z
N MET A 1 22.38 -8.06 -26.67
CA MET A 1 21.84 -7.16 -25.63
C MET A 1 20.42 -7.60 -25.29
N ARG A 2 20.16 -8.14 -24.09
CA ARG A 2 18.76 -8.31 -23.63
C ARG A 2 18.18 -6.90 -23.48
N LYS A 3 17.15 -6.57 -24.26
CA LYS A 3 16.27 -5.44 -23.93
C LYS A 3 15.67 -5.75 -22.57
N THR A 4 16.31 -5.27 -21.51
CA THR A 4 15.70 -5.23 -20.20
C THR A 4 14.55 -4.26 -20.34
N SER A 5 13.34 -4.79 -20.53
CA SER A 5 12.12 -3.99 -20.51
C SER A 5 11.98 -3.42 -19.10
N TYR A 6 12.61 -2.27 -18.90
CA TYR A 6 12.42 -1.39 -17.76
C TYR A 6 11.13 -0.56 -17.92
N GLU A 7 10.41 -0.74 -19.03
CA GLU A 7 9.43 0.23 -19.52
C GLU A 7 8.09 0.24 -18.78
N SER A 8 7.78 -0.72 -17.90
CA SER A 8 6.58 -0.60 -17.05
C SER A 8 6.57 -1.58 -15.89
N LYS A 9 7.48 -1.42 -14.92
CA LYS A 9 7.30 -2.17 -13.66
C LYS A 9 6.06 -1.62 -12.94
N PRO A 10 5.09 -2.48 -12.56
CA PRO A 10 3.88 -2.06 -11.85
C PRO A 10 4.16 -1.36 -10.52
N ILE A 11 5.39 -1.51 -10.00
CA ILE A 11 5.86 -0.87 -8.79
C ILE A 11 5.61 0.66 -8.83
N ASN A 12 5.74 1.31 -9.99
CA ASN A 12 5.48 2.75 -10.11
C ASN A 12 4.01 3.15 -9.85
N LEU A 13 3.06 2.20 -9.93
CA LEU A 13 1.67 2.44 -9.53
C LEU A 13 1.55 2.75 -8.03
N LEU A 14 2.49 2.28 -7.19
CA LEU A 14 2.52 2.65 -5.78
C LEU A 14 2.80 4.13 -5.58
N LEU A 15 3.58 4.78 -6.46
CA LEU A 15 3.80 6.22 -6.41
C LEU A 15 2.55 7.00 -6.83
N ILE A 16 1.84 6.51 -7.84
CA ILE A 16 0.56 7.10 -8.26
C ILE A 16 -0.45 6.97 -7.13
N GLY A 17 -0.53 5.81 -6.48
CA GLY A 17 -1.33 5.60 -5.27
C GLY A 17 -0.95 6.55 -4.15
N ALA A 18 0.36 6.72 -3.88
CA ALA A 18 0.83 7.66 -2.86
C ALA A 18 0.40 9.10 -3.17
N LEU A 19 0.52 9.54 -4.42
CA LEU A 19 0.08 10.86 -4.85
C LEU A 19 -1.43 11.05 -4.64
N ILE A 20 -2.25 10.07 -5.00
CA ILE A 20 -3.70 10.08 -4.75
C ILE A 20 -3.97 10.24 -3.25
N MET A 21 -3.26 9.49 -2.40
CA MET A 21 -3.44 9.58 -0.94
C MET A 21 -3.01 10.93 -0.37
N VAL A 22 -1.97 11.58 -0.93
CA VAL A 22 -1.61 12.95 -0.56
C VAL A 22 -2.73 13.91 -0.94
N VAL A 23 -3.26 13.83 -2.16
CA VAL A 23 -4.35 14.70 -2.62
C VAL A 23 -5.59 14.51 -1.74
N LEU A 24 -5.98 13.27 -1.43
CA LEU A 24 -7.11 12.96 -0.54
C LEU A 24 -6.85 13.43 0.91
N GLY A 25 -5.63 13.27 1.42
CA GLY A 25 -5.24 13.74 2.74
C GLY A 25 -5.22 15.27 2.84
N LEU A 26 -4.85 15.98 1.78
CA LEU A 26 -4.87 17.44 1.76
C LEU A 26 -6.28 18.00 1.51
N ALA A 27 -7.10 17.31 0.71
CA ALA A 27 -8.50 17.68 0.46
C ALA A 27 -9.40 17.46 1.68
N THR A 28 -9.00 16.59 2.61
CA THR A 28 -9.69 16.43 3.88
C THR A 28 -9.30 17.56 4.82
N ASN A 29 -10.12 18.62 4.82
CA ASN A 29 -9.96 19.76 5.72
C ASN A 29 -9.94 19.29 7.19
N SER A 30 -8.99 19.79 7.97
CA SER A 30 -8.89 19.54 9.41
C SER A 30 -10.00 20.17 10.24
N GLU A 31 -10.91 20.93 9.61
CA GLU A 31 -11.89 21.81 10.27
C GLU A 31 -13.36 21.42 10.06
N ALA A 32 -13.67 20.29 9.40
CA ALA A 32 -15.06 19.81 9.36
C ALA A 32 -15.50 19.33 10.77
N PRO A 33 -16.74 19.66 11.17
CA PRO A 33 -17.05 20.38 12.40
C PRO A 33 -16.61 19.64 13.66
N THR A 34 -15.64 20.23 14.35
CA THR A 34 -15.15 19.90 15.70
C THR A 34 -16.23 19.85 16.79
N LEU A 35 -17.49 20.21 16.47
CA LEU A 35 -18.63 20.17 17.37
C LEU A 35 -19.37 18.82 17.43
N TYR A 36 -19.24 17.92 16.44
CA TYR A 36 -19.96 16.64 16.43
C TYR A 36 -19.06 15.39 16.41
N ILE A 37 -17.76 15.53 16.15
CA ILE A 37 -16.85 14.39 15.97
C ILE A 37 -16.01 14.10 17.23
N ARG A 38 -15.94 15.03 18.20
CA ARG A 38 -15.04 14.95 19.36
C ARG A 38 -15.20 13.68 20.22
N ASP A 39 -16.39 13.07 20.19
CA ASP A 39 -16.71 11.83 20.92
C ASP A 39 -16.98 10.62 20.00
N THR A 40 -16.78 10.77 18.69
CA THR A 40 -16.89 9.65 17.74
C THR A 40 -15.50 9.10 17.44
N TYR A 41 -15.40 7.79 17.26
CA TYR A 41 -14.19 6.95 17.09
C TYR A 41 -13.18 7.33 15.98
N TYR A 42 -13.21 8.55 15.45
CA TYR A 42 -12.22 9.12 14.55
C TYR A 42 -10.93 9.46 15.32
N VAL A 43 -10.16 8.43 15.66
CA VAL A 43 -8.87 8.54 16.37
C VAL A 43 -7.82 9.29 15.53
N PHE A 44 -7.99 9.35 14.21
CA PHE A 44 -7.07 10.04 13.30
C PHE A 44 -7.79 11.05 12.40
N SER A 45 -7.20 12.24 12.27
CA SER A 45 -7.63 13.18 11.24
C SER A 45 -7.40 12.56 9.86
N GLY A 46 -8.36 12.74 8.94
CA GLY A 46 -8.25 12.25 7.56
C GLY A 46 -6.96 12.68 6.87
N ARG A 47 -6.50 13.89 7.20
CA ARG A 47 -5.22 14.45 6.78
C ARG A 47 -4.03 13.65 7.26
N SER A 48 -3.91 13.42 8.57
CA SER A 48 -2.80 12.63 9.14
C SER A 48 -2.78 11.21 8.59
N PHE A 49 -3.96 10.59 8.45
CA PHE A 49 -4.08 9.23 7.95
C PHE A 49 -3.72 9.11 6.46
N GLY A 50 -4.18 10.03 5.62
CA GLY A 50 -3.83 10.09 4.20
C GLY A 50 -2.34 10.29 3.98
N LEU A 51 -1.71 11.22 4.72
CA LEU A 51 -0.27 11.48 4.64
C LEU A 51 0.57 10.29 5.14
N ALA A 52 0.18 9.65 6.25
CA ALA A 52 0.86 8.47 6.76
C ALA A 52 0.81 7.31 5.74
N THR A 53 -0.35 7.11 5.12
CA THR A 53 -0.53 6.06 4.10
C THR A 53 0.26 6.35 2.82
N ALA A 54 0.32 7.61 2.39
CA ALA A 54 1.16 8.03 1.27
C ALA A 54 2.64 7.76 1.55
N LEU A 55 3.15 8.15 2.73
CA LEU A 55 4.52 7.90 3.15
C LEU A 55 4.83 6.40 3.14
N PHE A 56 3.89 5.58 3.64
CA PHE A 56 4.02 4.13 3.65
C PHE A 56 4.14 3.53 2.25
N LEU A 57 3.31 3.97 1.30
CA LEU A 57 3.39 3.54 -0.10
C LEU A 57 4.74 3.92 -0.75
N VAL A 58 5.29 5.09 -0.41
CA VAL A 58 6.62 5.53 -0.88
C VAL A 58 7.73 4.65 -0.31
N ILE A 59 7.69 4.35 0.99
CA ILE A 59 8.65 3.43 1.63
C ILE A 59 8.57 2.04 0.96
N PHE A 60 7.36 1.52 0.74
CA PHE A 60 7.17 0.24 0.08
C PHE A 60 7.64 0.23 -1.37
N TRP A 61 7.39 1.30 -2.11
CA TRP A 61 7.95 1.49 -3.45
C TRP A 61 9.47 1.43 -3.42
N PHE A 62 10.10 2.11 -2.46
CA PHE A 62 11.55 2.14 -2.32
C PHE A 62 12.12 0.76 -1.97
N ILE A 63 11.54 0.05 -1.00
CA ILE A 63 11.93 -1.32 -0.63
C ILE A 63 11.78 -2.25 -1.84
N ASN A 64 10.66 -2.19 -2.56
CA ASN A 64 10.45 -3.00 -3.76
C ASN A 64 11.44 -2.62 -4.86
N ARG A 65 11.85 -1.36 -5.00
CA ARG A 65 12.87 -0.97 -5.96
C ARG A 65 14.24 -1.55 -5.60
N LEU A 66 14.58 -1.66 -4.32
CA LEU A 66 15.83 -2.27 -3.87
C LEU A 66 15.82 -3.80 -4.02
N VAL A 67 14.71 -4.46 -3.67
CA VAL A 67 14.64 -5.92 -3.59
C VAL A 67 14.13 -6.57 -4.88
N ALA A 68 13.17 -5.95 -5.57
CA ALA A 68 12.43 -6.63 -6.64
C ALA A 68 13.20 -6.85 -7.94
N HIS A 69 14.39 -6.25 -8.10
CA HIS A 69 15.25 -6.55 -9.24
C HIS A 69 15.79 -8.00 -9.24
N ARG A 70 15.83 -8.67 -8.08
CA ARG A 70 16.43 -10.01 -7.95
C ARG A 70 15.43 -11.15 -7.77
N PHE A 71 14.23 -10.90 -7.25
CA PHE A 71 13.39 -11.98 -6.72
C PHE A 71 12.01 -12.12 -7.37
N TYR A 72 11.57 -11.17 -8.20
CA TYR A 72 10.19 -11.16 -8.69
C TYR A 72 10.06 -11.38 -10.19
N SER A 73 9.22 -12.35 -10.54
CA SER A 73 8.58 -12.37 -11.86
C SER A 73 7.58 -11.20 -11.95
N VAL A 74 7.40 -10.68 -13.17
CA VAL A 74 6.51 -9.56 -13.48
C VAL A 74 5.09 -9.81 -12.97
N TYR A 75 4.59 -11.04 -13.12
CA TYR A 75 3.25 -11.43 -12.67
C TYR A 75 3.05 -11.28 -11.15
N TYR A 76 4.01 -11.75 -10.35
CA TYR A 76 3.93 -11.62 -8.89
C TYR A 76 4.06 -10.17 -8.42
N SER A 77 4.80 -9.34 -9.18
CA SER A 77 4.90 -7.90 -8.89
C SER A 77 3.54 -7.21 -9.05
N TRP A 78 2.78 -7.57 -10.09
CA TRP A 78 1.43 -7.04 -10.32
C TRP A 78 0.46 -7.44 -9.21
N ILE A 79 0.41 -8.73 -8.84
CA ILE A 79 -0.46 -9.20 -7.76
C ILE A 79 -0.13 -8.47 -6.45
N HIS A 80 1.16 -8.36 -6.11
CA HIS A 80 1.59 -7.69 -4.89
C HIS A 80 1.16 -6.21 -4.86
N VAL A 81 1.38 -5.48 -5.96
CA VAL A 81 0.99 -4.06 -6.07
C VAL A 81 -0.54 -3.89 -5.97
N ILE A 82 -1.32 -4.73 -6.65
CA ILE A 82 -2.79 -4.66 -6.62
C ILE A 82 -3.31 -4.93 -5.20
N LEU A 83 -2.81 -5.98 -4.54
CA LEU A 83 -3.20 -6.30 -3.16
C LEU A 83 -2.86 -5.16 -2.20
N MET A 84 -1.69 -4.53 -2.37
CA MET A 84 -1.29 -3.36 -1.58
C MET A 84 -2.24 -2.17 -1.76
N LEU A 85 -2.61 -1.85 -3.00
CA LEU A 85 -3.53 -0.75 -3.28
C LEU A 85 -4.93 -1.03 -2.72
N ILE A 86 -5.42 -2.27 -2.83
CA ILE A 86 -6.69 -2.69 -2.25
C ILE A 86 -6.66 -2.58 -0.72
N SER A 87 -5.61 -3.08 -0.07
CA SER A 87 -5.43 -2.94 1.39
C SER A 87 -5.48 -1.48 1.83
N VAL A 88 -4.76 -0.60 1.13
CA VAL A 88 -4.74 0.84 1.42
C VAL A 88 -6.14 1.45 1.28
N ALA A 89 -6.86 1.12 0.20
CA ALA A 89 -8.22 1.62 -0.02
C ALA A 89 -9.18 1.17 1.10
N ILE A 90 -9.08 -0.09 1.51
CA ILE A 90 -9.90 -0.65 2.60
C ILE A 90 -9.55 0.02 3.94
N MET A 91 -8.26 0.21 4.25
CA MET A 91 -7.83 0.91 5.48
C MET A 91 -8.32 2.35 5.50
N PHE A 92 -8.22 3.06 4.37
CA PHE A 92 -8.73 4.41 4.25
C PHE A 92 -10.23 4.46 4.43
N ALA A 93 -11.01 3.65 3.70
CA ALA A 93 -12.47 3.62 3.84
C ALA A 93 -12.94 3.17 5.25
N GLY A 94 -12.25 2.20 5.85
CA GLY A 94 -12.55 1.71 7.20
C GLY A 94 -12.31 2.75 8.29
N GLY A 95 -11.29 3.61 8.13
CA GLY A 95 -11.01 4.72 9.04
C GLY A 95 -12.12 5.77 9.12
N TYR A 96 -13.04 5.83 8.14
CA TYR A 96 -14.20 6.73 8.13
C TYR A 96 -15.53 6.05 8.47
N SER A 97 -15.54 4.80 8.93
CA SER A 97 -16.78 4.10 9.27
C SER A 97 -16.85 3.78 10.76
N SER A 98 -17.75 4.46 11.48
CA SER A 98 -17.93 4.30 12.93
C SER A 98 -18.48 2.93 13.36
N ASN A 99 -19.12 2.18 12.45
CA ASN A 99 -19.75 0.89 12.77
C ASN A 99 -18.96 -0.33 12.27
N LEU A 100 -17.91 -0.13 11.45
CA LEU A 100 -17.19 -1.22 10.80
C LEU A 100 -15.67 -1.09 10.80
N ALA A 101 -15.05 -0.10 11.44
CA ALA A 101 -13.59 0.10 11.35
C ALA A 101 -12.72 -1.15 11.60
N SER A 102 -13.15 -2.09 12.45
CA SER A 102 -12.36 -3.28 12.83
C SER A 102 -12.22 -4.33 11.72
N ILE A 103 -13.27 -4.61 10.93
CA ILE A 103 -13.26 -5.73 9.96
C ILE A 103 -12.44 -5.38 8.69
N PRO A 104 -12.70 -4.26 7.99
CA PRO A 104 -11.85 -3.70 6.95
C PRO A 104 -10.39 -3.46 7.40
N MET A 105 -10.12 -2.91 8.59
CA MET A 105 -8.72 -2.76 9.03
C MET A 105 -8.03 -4.12 9.20
N LEU A 106 -8.71 -5.10 9.82
CA LEU A 106 -8.14 -6.44 10.03
C LEU A 106 -7.91 -7.15 8.68
N SER A 107 -8.86 -7.07 7.75
CA SER A 107 -8.71 -7.72 6.43
C SER A 107 -7.59 -7.08 5.60
N ALA A 108 -7.47 -5.76 5.63
CA ALA A 108 -6.36 -5.07 4.97
C ALA A 108 -5.00 -5.42 5.60
N LEU A 109 -4.93 -5.54 6.93
CA LEU A 109 -3.75 -6.00 7.65
C LEU A 109 -3.37 -7.43 7.29
N LEU A 110 -4.35 -8.34 7.18
CA LEU A 110 -4.10 -9.73 6.79
C LEU A 110 -3.62 -9.85 5.34
N ILE A 111 -4.23 -9.11 4.41
CA ILE A 111 -3.79 -9.03 3.02
C ILE A 111 -2.36 -8.47 2.96
N PHE A 112 -2.07 -7.45 3.77
CA PHE A 112 -0.75 -6.84 3.88
C PHE A 112 0.30 -7.84 4.40
N LEU A 113 0.03 -8.51 5.52
CA LEU A 113 0.91 -9.52 6.10
C LEU A 113 1.13 -10.70 5.15
N GLY A 114 0.08 -11.15 4.45
CA GLY A 114 0.18 -12.17 3.41
C GLY A 114 1.11 -11.74 2.27
N SER A 115 1.02 -10.48 1.85
CA SER A 115 1.88 -9.92 0.80
C SER A 115 3.36 -9.82 1.22
N LEU A 116 3.62 -9.46 2.49
CA LEU A 116 4.95 -9.43 3.11
C LEU A 116 5.52 -10.84 3.28
N MET A 117 4.70 -11.80 3.70
CA MET A 117 5.13 -13.18 3.86
C MET A 117 5.48 -13.80 2.50
N ALA A 118 4.71 -13.51 1.45
CA ALA A 118 5.03 -13.92 0.09
C ALA A 118 6.35 -13.29 -0.41
N LEU A 119 6.62 -12.03 -0.07
CA LEU A 119 7.91 -11.36 -0.32
C LEU A 119 9.05 -12.08 0.39
N ALA A 120 8.93 -12.32 1.69
CA ALA A 120 9.95 -12.99 2.49
C ALA A 120 10.25 -14.41 1.97
N ILE A 121 9.22 -15.19 1.64
CA ILE A 121 9.37 -16.53 1.06
C ILE A 121 10.14 -16.48 -0.27
N ASN A 122 9.84 -15.50 -1.13
CA ASN A 122 10.56 -15.35 -2.40
C ASN A 122 12.02 -14.92 -2.22
N ILE A 123 12.33 -14.10 -1.22
CA ILE A 123 13.71 -13.75 -0.86
C ILE A 123 14.46 -15.01 -0.39
N VAL A 124 13.86 -15.78 0.54
CA VAL A 124 14.49 -16.98 1.11
C VAL A 124 14.70 -18.08 0.08
N ARG A 125 13.74 -18.29 -0.84
CA ARG A 125 13.84 -19.34 -1.87
C ARG A 125 14.85 -19.03 -2.97
N GLY A 126 15.33 -17.79 -3.06
CA GLY A 126 16.26 -17.37 -4.11
C GLY A 126 15.66 -17.42 -5.53
N PRO A 127 16.38 -16.88 -6.53
CA PRO A 127 15.92 -16.93 -7.91
C PRO A 127 15.90 -18.38 -8.42
N LYS A 128 14.71 -18.92 -8.71
CA LYS A 128 14.53 -20.28 -9.26
C LYS A 128 15.08 -20.49 -10.68
N ASN A 129 15.64 -19.46 -11.30
CA ASN A 129 16.13 -19.53 -12.67
C ASN A 129 17.67 -19.54 -12.67
N LYS A 130 18.28 -20.69 -12.41
CA LYS A 130 19.55 -21.02 -13.08
C LYS A 130 19.19 -21.67 -14.42
N PRO A 131 19.30 -20.97 -15.56
CA PRO A 131 19.42 -21.69 -16.82
C PRO A 131 20.71 -22.52 -16.73
N ALA A 132 20.58 -23.83 -16.92
CA ALA A 132 21.69 -24.72 -17.19
C ALA A 132 22.33 -24.36 -18.54
#